data_AF-A0A7G2C3U4-F1
#
_entry.id   AF-A0A7G2C3U4-F1
#
_cell.length_a   1.000
_cell.length_b   1.000
_cell.length_c   1.000
_cell.angle_alpha   90.00
_cell.angle_beta   90.00
_cell.angle_gamma   90.00
#
_symmetry.space_group_name_H-M   'P 1'
#
loop_
_entity.id
_entity.type
_entity.pdbx_description
1 polymer ?
#
loop_
_entity_poly.entity_id
_entity_poly.type
_entity_poly.pdbx_seq_one_letter_code
_entity_poly.pdbx_strand_id
1 'polypeptide(L)'
;MDLLSHLILFAKAHQMSAEKTSTLVALVREVHLVSMEKRYTRVASYDHLRALMIQHSVPRPPFCAAIFDVTDVQDIDEYLLSTYYRHYKLYAYVFMKPQTLTVKSLTVEAITESPPPLPALSTAIPEEEWRTKMEERERGKEEARIEQFLKESEKLEEARRREAGLNNGDYSDGVKEQLESIRSAVQAKSLDRLDQIEQKLSEIEAQVKETGGGNKPMSKAGKKK
;
A
#
# COMPACT_ATOMS: atom_id res chain seq x y z
N MET A 1 26.99 -9.82 -23.27
CA MET A 1 27.34 -8.72 -24.19
C MET A 1 26.20 -8.35 -25.10
N ASP A 2 25.44 -9.32 -25.61
CA ASP A 2 24.39 -9.05 -26.59
C ASP A 2 23.22 -8.18 -26.07
N LEU A 3 22.88 -8.26 -24.78
CA LEU A 3 21.84 -7.41 -24.18
C LEU A 3 22.15 -5.90 -24.31
N LEU A 4 23.40 -5.51 -24.02
CA LEU A 4 23.79 -4.09 -23.99
C LEU A 4 23.93 -3.51 -25.40
N SER A 5 24.39 -4.32 -26.38
CA SER A 5 24.43 -3.90 -27.78
C SER A 5 23.03 -3.66 -28.33
N HIS A 6 22.09 -4.56 -28.06
CA HIS A 6 20.70 -4.38 -28.49
C HIS A 6 20.02 -3.18 -27.82
N LEU A 7 20.34 -2.90 -26.54
CA LEU A 7 19.84 -1.72 -25.84
C LEU A 7 20.32 -0.41 -26.46
N ILE A 8 21.60 -0.34 -26.87
CA ILE A 8 22.15 0.84 -27.57
C ILE A 8 21.51 1.00 -28.96
N LEU A 9 21.27 -0.10 -29.68
CA LEU A 9 20.55 -0.07 -30.96
C LEU A 9 19.12 0.44 -30.80
N PHE A 10 18.42 0.01 -29.74
CA PHE A 10 17.08 0.50 -29.39
C PHE A 10 17.10 2.01 -29.12
N ALA A 11 18.03 2.48 -28.29
CA ALA A 11 18.17 3.90 -27.97
C ALA A 11 18.48 4.75 -29.22
N LYS A 12 19.30 4.21 -30.15
CA LYS A 12 19.57 4.86 -31.44
C LYS A 12 18.33 4.90 -32.33
N ALA A 13 17.52 3.85 -32.36
CA ALA A 13 16.28 3.81 -33.14
C ALA A 13 15.25 4.85 -32.64
N HIS A 14 15.19 5.09 -31.33
CA HIS A 14 14.32 6.07 -30.69
C HIS A 14 14.95 7.47 -30.60
N GLN A 15 16.11 7.69 -31.25
CA GLN A 15 16.80 8.99 -31.31
C GLN A 15 17.08 9.58 -29.92
N MET A 16 17.32 8.73 -28.92
CA MET A 16 17.60 9.16 -27.55
C MET A 16 18.92 9.93 -27.46
N SER A 17 18.98 10.90 -26.54
CA SER A 17 20.21 11.64 -26.28
C SER A 17 21.32 10.73 -25.74
N ALA A 18 22.57 11.18 -25.83
CA ALA A 18 23.70 10.45 -25.26
C ALA A 18 23.55 10.25 -23.74
N GLU A 19 22.97 11.23 -23.04
CA GLU A 19 22.70 11.18 -21.61
C GLU A 19 21.63 10.14 -21.26
N LYS A 20 20.51 10.14 -21.99
CA LYS A 20 19.42 9.14 -21.87
C LYS A 20 19.95 7.72 -22.15
N THR A 21 20.78 7.57 -23.17
CA THR A 21 21.36 6.27 -23.54
C THR A 21 22.33 5.75 -22.48
N SER A 22 23.24 6.60 -21.99
CA SER A 22 24.23 6.25 -20.96
C SER A 22 23.54 5.81 -19.66
N THR A 23 22.53 6.57 -19.24
CA THR A 23 21.76 6.30 -18.02
C THR A 23 20.93 5.03 -18.14
N LEU A 24 20.30 4.78 -19.30
CA LEU A 24 19.56 3.54 -19.57
C LEU A 24 20.46 2.30 -19.47
N VAL A 25 21.66 2.36 -20.07
CA VAL A 25 22.64 1.26 -20.01
C VAL A 25 23.11 1.02 -18.58
N ALA A 26 23.36 2.09 -17.82
CA ALA A 26 23.75 2.00 -16.41
C ALA A 26 22.64 1.36 -15.56
N LEU A 27 21.40 1.80 -15.74
CA LEU A 27 20.19 1.27 -15.08
C LEU A 27 20.04 -0.23 -15.30
N VAL A 28 20.03 -0.68 -16.56
CA VAL A 28 19.82 -2.10 -16.89
C VAL A 28 20.96 -2.95 -16.35
N ARG A 29 22.20 -2.45 -16.39
CA ARG A 29 23.36 -3.11 -15.80
C ARG A 29 23.22 -3.24 -14.28
N GLU A 30 22.83 -2.17 -13.59
CA GLU A 30 22.64 -2.18 -12.14
C GLU A 30 21.53 -3.15 -11.74
N VAL A 31 20.36 -3.05 -12.38
CA VAL A 31 19.23 -3.96 -12.14
C VAL A 31 19.66 -5.40 -12.32
N HIS A 32 20.41 -5.71 -13.39
CA HIS A 32 20.90 -7.07 -13.63
C HIS A 32 21.81 -7.54 -12.49
N LEU A 33 22.85 -6.76 -12.13
CA LEU A 33 23.80 -7.14 -11.08
C LEU A 33 23.12 -7.34 -9.73
N VAL A 34 22.29 -6.37 -9.31
CA VAL A 34 21.56 -6.42 -8.04
C VAL A 34 20.59 -7.61 -8.02
N SER A 35 19.91 -7.87 -9.13
CA SER A 35 18.95 -8.98 -9.23
C SER A 35 19.64 -10.34 -9.12
N MET A 36 20.83 -10.49 -9.70
CA MET A 36 21.60 -11.75 -9.62
C MET A 36 22.24 -11.95 -8.25
N GLU A 37 22.73 -10.88 -7.62
CA GLU A 37 23.33 -10.93 -6.28
C GLU A 37 22.29 -11.22 -5.19
N LYS A 38 21.17 -10.49 -5.19
CA LYS A 38 20.10 -10.60 -4.19
C LYS A 38 19.10 -11.72 -4.51
N ARG A 39 19.25 -12.40 -5.65
CA ARG A 39 18.35 -13.45 -6.15
C ARG A 39 16.89 -13.00 -6.27
N TYR A 40 16.69 -11.85 -6.90
CA TYR A 40 15.34 -11.34 -7.12
C TYR A 40 14.53 -12.25 -8.06
N THR A 41 13.25 -12.39 -7.75
CA THR A 41 12.26 -12.92 -8.68
C THR A 41 12.08 -11.95 -9.85
N ARG A 42 11.51 -12.41 -10.96
CA ARG A 42 11.24 -11.56 -12.13
C ARG A 42 10.45 -10.30 -11.74
N VAL A 43 9.44 -10.47 -10.88
CA VAL A 43 8.58 -9.40 -10.40
C VAL A 43 9.38 -8.43 -9.52
N ALA A 44 10.12 -8.94 -8.53
CA ALA A 44 10.93 -8.07 -7.66
C ALA A 44 12.02 -7.28 -8.42
N SER A 45 12.61 -7.89 -9.44
CA SER A 45 13.57 -7.22 -10.33
C SER A 45 12.90 -6.12 -11.15
N TYR A 46 11.67 -6.34 -11.61
CA TYR A 46 10.88 -5.35 -12.32
C TYR A 46 10.45 -4.19 -11.42
N ASP A 47 10.03 -4.48 -10.17
CA ASP A 47 9.70 -3.44 -9.19
C ASP A 47 10.92 -2.56 -8.88
N HIS A 48 12.12 -3.17 -8.82
CA HIS A 48 13.36 -2.43 -8.64
C HIS A 48 13.69 -1.53 -9.85
N LEU A 49 13.55 -2.04 -11.07
CA LEU A 49 13.70 -1.24 -12.29
C LEU A 49 12.72 -0.05 -12.27
N ARG A 50 11.44 -0.31 -11.97
CA ARG A 50 10.40 0.71 -11.92
C ARG A 50 10.73 1.81 -10.91
N ALA A 51 11.23 1.43 -9.73
CA ALA A 51 11.65 2.40 -8.72
C ALA A 51 12.79 3.31 -9.23
N LEU A 52 13.81 2.72 -9.88
CA LEU A 52 14.92 3.49 -10.44
C LEU A 52 14.46 4.37 -11.62
N MET A 53 13.58 3.87 -12.50
CA MET A 53 13.02 4.67 -13.59
C MET A 53 12.25 5.89 -13.08
N ILE A 54 11.44 5.74 -12.03
CA ILE A 54 10.73 6.87 -11.39
C ILE A 54 11.72 7.89 -10.82
N GLN A 55 12.79 7.43 -10.17
CA GLN A 55 13.83 8.31 -9.65
C GLN A 55 14.50 9.12 -10.76
N HIS A 56 14.78 8.52 -11.92
CA HIS A 56 15.41 9.22 -13.04
C HIS A 56 14.45 10.03 -13.91
N SER A 57 13.13 9.92 -13.71
CA SER A 57 12.12 10.66 -14.48
C SER A 57 11.59 11.90 -13.74
N VAL A 58 11.60 11.89 -12.40
CA VAL A 58 11.07 13.01 -11.60
C VAL A 58 12.19 13.97 -11.18
N PRO A 59 12.06 15.29 -11.39
CA PRO A 59 13.04 16.25 -10.94
C PRO A 59 12.99 16.35 -9.40
N ARG A 60 14.09 15.94 -8.75
CA ARG A 60 14.26 16.06 -7.30
C ARG A 60 15.70 16.49 -7.00
N PRO A 61 16.00 17.80 -6.98
CA PRO A 61 17.30 18.29 -6.50
C PRO A 61 17.46 17.86 -5.04
N PRO A 62 18.61 17.32 -4.55
CA PRO A 62 19.95 17.14 -5.13
C PRO A 62 20.26 15.76 -5.76
N PHE A 63 19.29 14.86 -5.89
CA PHE A 63 19.55 13.43 -6.21
C PHE A 63 19.15 13.02 -7.64
N CYS A 64 18.23 13.73 -8.29
CA CYS A 64 17.59 13.27 -9.54
C CYS A 64 17.46 14.39 -10.58
N ALA A 65 17.94 14.14 -11.80
CA ALA A 65 18.05 15.14 -12.88
C ALA A 65 16.94 15.06 -13.96
N ALA A 66 15.81 14.38 -13.72
CA ALA A 66 14.69 14.28 -14.69
C ALA A 66 15.13 14.00 -16.13
N ILE A 67 15.86 12.90 -16.30
CA ILE A 67 16.54 12.55 -17.54
C ILE A 67 15.57 11.93 -18.56
N PHE A 68 14.56 11.20 -18.08
CA PHE A 68 13.58 10.53 -18.95
C PHE A 68 12.23 11.24 -18.94
N ASP A 69 11.62 11.33 -20.11
CA ASP A 69 10.24 11.75 -20.28
C ASP A 69 9.28 10.56 -20.12
N VAL A 70 7.99 10.84 -19.92
CA VAL A 70 6.97 9.80 -19.72
C VAL A 70 6.86 8.87 -20.94
N THR A 71 7.04 9.40 -22.15
CA THR A 71 7.04 8.63 -23.40
C THR A 71 8.23 7.67 -23.46
N ASP A 72 9.42 8.17 -23.12
CA ASP A 72 10.64 7.35 -23.12
C ASP A 72 10.52 6.18 -22.14
N VAL A 73 9.93 6.44 -20.97
CA VAL A 73 9.70 5.42 -19.94
C VAL A 73 8.79 4.31 -20.46
N GLN A 74 7.73 4.65 -21.20
CA GLN A 74 6.82 3.66 -21.78
C GLN A 74 7.52 2.80 -22.83
N ASP A 75 8.26 3.42 -23.74
CA ASP A 75 8.98 2.71 -24.81
C ASP A 75 10.06 1.80 -24.24
N ILE A 76 10.80 2.27 -23.23
CA ILE A 76 11.81 1.47 -22.52
C ILE A 76 11.16 0.28 -21.81
N ASP A 77 10.04 0.50 -21.14
CA ASP A 77 9.35 -0.54 -20.36
C ASP A 77 8.85 -1.66 -21.27
N GLU A 78 8.18 -1.32 -22.37
CA GLU A 78 7.71 -2.29 -23.37
C GLU A 78 8.89 -3.07 -24.00
N TYR A 79 9.97 -2.37 -24.33
CA TYR A 79 11.17 -2.99 -24.88
C TYR A 79 11.82 -3.98 -23.89
N LEU A 80 12.00 -3.59 -22.62
CA LEU A 80 12.62 -4.45 -21.62
C LEU A 80 11.74 -5.64 -21.25
N LEU A 81 10.41 -5.47 -21.22
CA LEU A 81 9.47 -6.56 -20.98
C LEU A 81 9.53 -7.62 -22.09
N SER A 82 9.62 -7.19 -23.34
CA SER A 82 9.65 -8.07 -24.52
C SER A 82 11.01 -8.75 -24.75
N THR A 83 12.12 -8.14 -24.32
CA THR A 83 13.48 -8.65 -24.54
C THR A 83 14.10 -9.21 -23.25
N TYR A 84 14.55 -8.34 -22.34
CA TYR A 84 15.29 -8.71 -21.14
C TYR A 84 14.46 -9.61 -20.21
N TYR A 85 13.26 -9.17 -19.83
CA TYR A 85 12.45 -9.90 -18.87
C TYR A 85 11.83 -11.16 -19.46
N ARG A 86 11.67 -11.25 -20.79
CA ARG A 86 11.26 -12.49 -21.46
C ARG A 86 12.26 -13.62 -21.21
N HIS A 87 13.55 -13.28 -21.14
CA HIS A 87 14.65 -14.23 -20.90
C HIS A 87 15.20 -14.18 -19.48
N TYR A 88 14.47 -13.60 -18.52
CA TYR A 88 14.94 -13.43 -17.13
C TYR A 88 15.40 -14.73 -16.47
N LYS A 89 14.69 -15.85 -16.70
CA LYS A 89 15.08 -17.16 -16.15
C LYS A 89 16.43 -17.66 -16.67
N LEU A 90 16.76 -17.36 -17.93
CA LEU A 90 18.06 -17.71 -18.51
C LEU A 90 19.18 -16.94 -17.80
N TYR A 91 18.98 -15.64 -17.59
CA TYR A 91 19.92 -14.82 -16.84
C TYR A 91 20.10 -15.32 -15.41
N ALA A 92 19.00 -15.59 -14.70
CA ALA A 92 19.05 -16.17 -13.37
C ALA A 92 19.86 -17.47 -13.35
N TYR A 93 19.65 -18.36 -14.31
CA TYR A 93 20.37 -19.64 -14.37
C TYR A 93 21.89 -19.47 -14.60
N VAL A 94 22.29 -18.56 -15.49
CA VAL A 94 23.71 -18.39 -15.86
C VAL A 94 24.49 -17.57 -14.83
N PHE A 95 23.87 -16.55 -14.24
CA PHE A 95 24.56 -15.56 -13.40
C PHE A 95 24.35 -15.75 -11.89
N MET A 96 23.39 -16.57 -11.45
CA MET A 96 23.25 -16.86 -10.02
C MET A 96 24.37 -17.78 -9.53
N LYS A 97 24.91 -17.46 -8.35
CA LYS A 97 25.86 -18.32 -7.67
C LYS A 97 25.17 -19.63 -7.23
N PRO A 98 25.76 -20.81 -7.52
CA PRO A 98 25.20 -22.09 -7.10
C PRO A 98 25.08 -22.12 -5.57
N GLN A 99 23.96 -22.62 -5.07
CA GLN A 99 23.77 -22.88 -3.64
C GLN A 99 24.06 -24.34 -3.35
N THR A 100 25.09 -24.60 -2.56
CA THR A 100 25.31 -25.93 -1.99
C THR A 100 24.63 -25.97 -0.62
N LEU A 101 23.55 -26.74 -0.52
CA LEU A 101 22.85 -26.96 0.74
C LEU A 101 23.50 -28.16 1.43
N THR A 102 24.28 -27.90 2.48
CA THR A 102 24.90 -28.97 3.26
C THR A 102 23.92 -29.43 4.34
N VAL A 103 23.20 -30.51 4.07
CA VAL A 103 22.35 -31.16 5.08
C VAL A 103 23.23 -32.05 5.95
N LYS A 104 23.28 -31.76 7.25
CA LYS A 104 23.89 -32.63 8.25
C LYS A 104 22.79 -33.35 9.00
N SER A 105 22.68 -34.66 8.83
CA SER A 105 21.86 -35.50 9.70
C SER A 105 22.63 -35.72 11.00
N LEU A 106 22.15 -35.17 12.10
CA LEU A 106 22.65 -35.48 13.44
C LEU A 106 21.87 -36.69 13.96
N THR A 107 22.58 -37.72 14.41
CA THR A 107 21.98 -38.85 15.12
C THR A 107 21.40 -38.36 16.44
N VAL A 108 20.20 -38.83 16.80
CA VAL A 108 19.44 -38.41 18.01
C VAL A 108 20.27 -38.49 19.29
N GLU A 109 21.24 -39.41 19.35
CA GLU A 109 22.17 -39.56 20.48
C GLU A 109 22.97 -38.27 20.77
N ALA A 110 23.26 -37.45 19.75
CA ALA A 110 23.99 -36.20 19.87
C ALA A 110 23.15 -35.03 20.43
N ILE A 111 21.83 -35.19 20.56
CA ILE A 111 20.88 -34.18 21.04
C ILE A 111 20.27 -34.62 22.38
N THR A 112 20.90 -35.56 23.09
CA THR A 112 20.51 -35.91 24.45
C THR A 112 20.92 -34.77 25.39
N GLU A 113 20.19 -33.66 25.32
CA GLU A 113 20.14 -32.72 26.44
C GLU A 113 19.70 -33.53 27.65
N SER A 114 20.55 -33.55 28.69
CA SER A 114 20.15 -34.12 29.98
C SER A 114 18.84 -33.45 30.37
N PRO A 115 17.77 -34.21 30.65
CA PRO A 115 16.51 -33.59 31.05
C PRO A 115 16.78 -32.65 32.23
N PRO A 116 16.15 -31.46 32.26
CA PRO A 116 16.30 -30.58 33.39
C PRO A 116 15.90 -31.36 34.66
N PRO A 117 16.61 -31.14 35.79
CA PRO A 117 16.31 -31.86 37.02
C PRO A 117 14.84 -31.63 37.37
N LEU A 118 14.08 -32.72 37.47
CA LEU A 118 12.69 -32.64 37.86
C LEU A 118 12.61 -32.11 39.30
N PRO A 119 11.75 -31.11 39.57
CA PRO A 119 11.56 -30.62 40.92
C PRO A 119 10.96 -31.73 41.80
N ALA A 120 11.24 -31.69 43.10
CA ALA A 120 10.76 -32.70 44.04
C ALA A 120 9.22 -32.76 44.05
N LEU A 121 8.65 -33.96 44.22
CA LEU A 121 7.19 -34.17 44.27
C LEU A 121 6.49 -33.37 45.37
N SER A 122 7.21 -32.92 46.40
CA SER A 122 6.70 -32.01 47.43
C SER A 122 6.32 -30.62 46.91
N THR A 123 6.84 -30.22 45.74
CA THR A 123 6.50 -28.97 45.05
C THR A 123 5.40 -29.15 44.01
N ALA A 124 4.85 -30.37 43.87
CA ALA A 124 3.77 -30.64 42.94
C ALA A 124 2.49 -29.91 43.38
N ILE A 125 1.85 -29.27 42.40
CA ILE A 125 0.57 -28.58 42.58
C ILE A 125 -0.53 -29.58 42.19
N PRO A 126 -1.66 -29.64 42.93
CA PRO A 126 -2.84 -30.43 42.53
C PRO A 126 -3.30 -30.10 41.11
N GLU A 127 -3.85 -31.07 40.40
CA GLU A 127 -4.24 -30.92 38.98
C GLU A 127 -5.26 -29.79 38.77
N GLU A 128 -6.18 -29.59 39.72
CA GLU A 128 -7.18 -28.53 39.67
C GLU A 128 -6.55 -27.13 39.73
N GLU A 129 -5.61 -26.92 40.65
CA GLU A 129 -4.86 -25.67 40.79
C GLU A 129 -3.91 -25.42 39.60
N TRP A 130 -3.39 -26.49 38.99
CA TRP A 130 -2.60 -26.37 37.77
C TRP A 130 -3.48 -25.94 36.59
N ARG A 131 -4.68 -26.50 36.46
CA ARG A 131 -5.63 -26.14 35.40
C ARG A 131 -6.05 -24.68 35.50
N THR A 132 -6.38 -24.19 36.69
CA THR A 132 -6.72 -22.77 36.90
C THR A 132 -5.54 -21.85 36.55
N LYS A 133 -4.32 -22.19 36.99
CA LYS A 133 -3.10 -21.44 36.64
C LYS A 133 -2.82 -21.40 35.13
N MET A 134 -3.09 -22.50 34.44
CA MET A 134 -2.95 -22.56 32.98
C MET A 134 -4.01 -21.72 32.27
N GLU A 135 -5.26 -21.76 32.74
CA GLU A 135 -6.34 -20.92 32.22
C GLU A 135 -6.07 -19.42 32.44
N GLU A 136 -5.55 -19.03 33.61
CA GLU A 136 -5.11 -17.65 33.88
C GLU A 136 -3.95 -17.22 32.97
N ARG A 137 -2.99 -18.11 32.73
CA ARG A 137 -1.86 -17.84 31.82
C ARG A 137 -2.34 -17.64 30.38
N GLU A 138 -3.25 -18.48 29.89
CA GLU A 138 -3.80 -18.34 28.55
C GLU A 138 -4.67 -17.06 28.45
N ARG A 139 -5.45 -16.74 29.48
CA ARG A 139 -6.19 -15.48 29.56
C ARG A 139 -5.25 -14.27 29.51
N GLY A 140 -4.17 -14.27 30.28
CA GLY A 140 -3.18 -13.17 30.25
C GLY A 140 -2.48 -13.02 28.89
N LYS A 141 -2.23 -14.13 28.18
CA LYS A 141 -1.72 -14.06 26.79
C LYS A 141 -2.75 -13.51 25.82
N GLU A 142 -4.01 -13.87 25.98
CA GLU A 142 -5.11 -13.38 25.15
C GLU A 142 -5.36 -11.89 25.38
N GLU A 143 -5.37 -11.44 26.64
CA GLU A 143 -5.42 -10.03 27.03
C GLU A 143 -4.25 -9.24 26.45
N ALA A 144 -3.01 -9.77 26.55
CA ALA A 144 -1.84 -9.12 25.96
C ALA A 144 -1.94 -9.03 24.41
N ARG A 145 -2.51 -10.05 23.76
CA ARG A 145 -2.75 -10.05 22.32
C ARG A 145 -3.81 -9.02 21.92
N ILE A 146 -4.88 -8.90 22.70
CA ILE A 146 -5.92 -7.89 22.51
C ILE A 146 -5.34 -6.49 22.72
N GLU A 147 -4.52 -6.29 23.76
CA GLU A 147 -3.86 -5.01 24.03
C GLU A 147 -2.92 -4.60 22.89
N GLN A 148 -2.15 -5.55 22.35
CA GLN A 148 -1.30 -5.31 21.17
C GLN A 148 -2.13 -4.90 19.95
N PHE A 149 -3.23 -5.61 19.69
CA PHE A 149 -4.12 -5.30 18.58
C PHE A 149 -4.79 -3.93 18.72
N LEU A 150 -5.23 -3.57 19.93
CA LEU A 150 -5.80 -2.24 20.21
C LEU A 150 -4.77 -1.14 20.01
N LYS A 151 -3.54 -1.31 20.51
CA LYS A 151 -2.43 -0.35 20.28
C LYS A 151 -2.11 -0.20 18.79
N GLU A 152 -2.17 -1.28 18.03
CA GLU A 152 -1.96 -1.23 16.58
C GLU A 152 -3.11 -0.50 15.87
N SER A 153 -4.36 -0.79 16.24
CA SER A 153 -5.54 -0.11 15.73
C SER A 153 -5.54 1.39 16.06
N GLU A 154 -5.17 1.77 17.28
CA GLU A 154 -5.07 3.16 17.71
C GLU A 154 -4.00 3.91 16.91
N LYS A 155 -2.81 3.32 16.73
CA LYS A 155 -1.75 3.89 15.87
C LYS A 155 -2.23 4.10 14.44
N LEU A 156 -2.99 3.14 13.89
CA LEU A 156 -3.55 3.24 12.54
C LEU A 156 -4.62 4.34 12.45
N GLU A 157 -5.48 4.46 13.46
CA GLU A 157 -6.48 5.53 13.52
C GLU A 157 -5.82 6.91 13.67
N GLU A 158 -4.79 7.02 14.51
CA GLU A 158 -4.00 8.24 14.65
C GLU A 158 -3.29 8.62 13.34
N ALA A 159 -2.72 7.65 12.62
CA ALA A 159 -2.14 7.87 11.31
C ALA A 159 -3.20 8.38 10.31
N ARG A 160 -4.37 7.74 10.26
CA ARG A 160 -5.50 8.18 9.43
C ARG A 160 -6.00 9.57 9.81
N ARG A 161 -6.05 9.89 11.11
CA ARG A 161 -6.47 11.20 11.62
C ARG A 161 -5.44 12.27 11.29
N ARG A 162 -4.15 11.93 11.33
CA ARG A 162 -3.04 12.80 10.92
C ARG A 162 -3.11 13.08 9.40
N GLU A 163 -3.35 12.04 8.60
CA GLU A 163 -3.54 12.15 7.14
C GLU A 163 -4.78 12.96 6.75
N ALA A 164 -5.90 12.79 7.47
CA ALA A 164 -7.15 13.54 7.24
C ALA A 164 -7.10 14.97 7.81
N GLY A 165 -6.17 15.24 8.73
CA GLY A 165 -5.96 16.56 9.30
C GLY A 165 -5.15 17.46 8.37
N LEU A 166 -5.41 18.76 8.42
CA LEU A 166 -4.57 19.79 7.77
C LEU A 166 -3.16 19.94 8.39
N ASN A 167 -2.82 19.04 9.31
CA ASN A 167 -1.62 19.11 10.15
C ASN A 167 -0.47 18.23 9.64
N ASN A 168 -0.59 17.67 8.43
CA ASN A 168 0.55 17.11 7.73
C ASN A 168 1.62 18.19 7.53
N GLY A 169 2.89 17.85 7.75
CA GLY A 169 4.03 18.78 7.68
C GLY A 169 4.31 19.39 6.30
N ASP A 170 3.46 19.11 5.32
CA ASP A 170 3.57 19.56 3.93
C ASP A 170 2.98 20.97 3.70
N TYR A 171 2.24 21.51 4.67
CA TYR A 171 1.63 22.84 4.57
C TYR A 171 2.37 23.84 5.47
N SER A 172 2.73 25.00 4.91
CA SER A 172 3.22 26.13 5.70
C SER A 172 2.09 26.69 6.58
N ASP A 173 2.44 27.28 7.72
CA ASP A 173 1.43 27.73 8.70
C ASP A 173 0.43 28.74 8.10
N GLY A 174 0.86 29.59 7.15
CA GLY A 174 -0.05 30.49 6.43
C GLY A 174 -1.06 29.78 5.51
N VAL A 175 -0.68 28.64 4.92
CA VAL A 175 -1.61 27.84 4.09
C VAL A 175 -2.62 27.09 4.97
N LYS A 176 -2.22 26.69 6.19
CA LYS A 176 -3.13 26.09 7.17
C LYS A 176 -4.22 27.07 7.60
N GLU A 177 -3.85 28.29 7.96
CA GLU A 177 -4.80 29.34 8.33
C GLU A 177 -5.80 29.66 7.20
N GLN A 178 -5.31 29.70 5.95
CA GLN A 178 -6.18 29.92 4.78
C GLN A 178 -7.18 28.77 4.60
N LEU A 179 -6.73 27.53 4.68
CA LEU A 179 -7.60 26.37 4.54
C LEU A 179 -8.61 26.23 5.68
N GLU A 180 -8.24 26.61 6.91
CA GLU A 180 -9.17 26.71 8.04
C GLU A 180 -10.23 27.80 7.82
N SER A 181 -9.84 28.96 7.27
CA SER A 181 -10.79 30.02 6.89
C SER A 181 -11.75 29.57 5.79
N ILE A 182 -11.25 28.81 4.80
CA ILE A 182 -12.07 28.27 3.71
C ILE A 182 -13.03 27.22 4.27
N ARG A 183 -12.55 26.33 5.14
CA ARG A 183 -13.39 25.30 5.79
C ARG A 183 -14.54 25.93 6.57
N SER A 184 -14.25 26.94 7.40
CA SER A 184 -15.29 27.61 8.20
C SER A 184 -16.29 28.36 7.31
N ALA A 185 -15.82 29.04 6.27
CA ALA A 185 -16.68 29.71 5.30
C ALA A 185 -17.58 28.75 4.51
N VAL A 186 -17.05 27.59 4.10
CA VAL A 186 -17.84 26.54 3.42
C VAL A 186 -18.87 25.93 4.36
N GLN A 187 -18.50 25.69 5.62
CA GLN A 187 -19.41 25.15 6.62
C GLN A 187 -20.56 26.13 6.92
N ALA A 188 -20.27 27.42 7.07
CA ALA A 188 -21.29 28.46 7.25
C ALA A 188 -22.22 28.54 6.04
N LYS A 189 -21.69 28.61 4.81
CA LYS A 189 -22.49 28.63 3.59
C LYS A 189 -23.34 27.37 3.40
N SER A 190 -22.83 26.21 3.85
CA SER A 190 -23.58 24.96 3.84
C SER A 190 -24.79 25.03 4.76
N LEU A 191 -24.62 25.55 5.98
CA LEU A 191 -25.71 25.69 6.95
C LEU A 191 -26.75 26.70 6.45
N ASP A 192 -26.32 27.88 6.00
CA ASP A 192 -27.23 28.90 5.45
C ASP A 192 -28.06 28.36 4.28
N ARG A 193 -27.45 27.50 3.45
CA ARG A 193 -28.14 26.90 2.30
C ARG A 193 -29.14 25.82 2.73
N LEU A 194 -28.86 25.09 3.80
CA LEU A 194 -29.83 24.16 4.39
C LEU A 194 -31.02 24.92 4.98
N ASP A 195 -30.78 26.00 5.71
CA ASP A 195 -31.84 26.85 6.27
C ASP A 195 -32.76 27.42 5.16
N GLN A 196 -32.17 27.86 4.04
CA GLN A 196 -32.94 28.30 2.88
C GLN A 196 -33.78 27.19 2.25
N ILE A 197 -33.27 25.95 2.24
CA ILE A 197 -34.01 24.79 1.74
C ILE A 197 -35.16 24.46 2.67
N GLU A 198 -34.94 24.48 3.98
CA GLU A 198 -36.00 24.27 4.99
C GLU A 198 -37.09 25.32 4.88
N GLN A 199 -36.74 26.61 4.72
CA GLN A 199 -37.72 27.67 4.51
C GLN A 199 -38.56 27.42 3.25
N LYS A 200 -37.93 27.09 2.12
CA LYS A 200 -38.66 26.76 0.88
C LYS A 200 -39.52 25.52 1.01
N LEU A 201 -39.06 24.49 1.72
CA LEU A 201 -39.87 23.32 2.02
C LEU A 201 -41.10 23.69 2.84
N SER A 202 -40.96 24.56 3.85
CA SER A 202 -42.08 25.04 4.66
C SER A 202 -43.11 25.84 3.85
N GLU A 203 -42.65 26.68 2.90
CA GLU A 203 -43.52 27.42 1.97
C GLU A 203 -44.26 26.48 1.03
N ILE A 204 -43.56 25.48 0.48
CA ILE A 204 -44.17 24.47 -0.39
C ILE A 204 -45.18 23.63 0.40
N GLU A 205 -44.89 23.22 1.63
CA GLU A 205 -45.83 22.52 2.50
C GLU A 205 -47.09 23.36 2.79
N ALA A 206 -46.94 24.66 3.04
CA ALA A 206 -48.06 25.57 3.19
C ALA A 206 -48.89 25.69 1.90
N GLN A 207 -48.24 25.83 0.74
CA GLN A 207 -48.92 25.86 -0.57
C GLN A 207 -49.63 24.54 -0.90
N VAL A 208 -49.05 23.39 -0.54
CA VAL A 208 -49.69 22.06 -0.70
C VAL A 208 -50.88 21.90 0.24
N LYS A 209 -50.83 22.47 1.45
CA LYS A 209 -51.96 22.47 2.39
C LYS A 209 -53.11 23.38 1.91
N GLU A 210 -52.79 24.51 1.30
CA GLU A 210 -53.76 25.43 0.66
C GLU A 210 -54.37 24.83 -0.61
N THR A 211 -53.57 24.21 -1.47
CA THR A 211 -54.03 23.59 -2.73
C THR A 211 -54.67 22.21 -2.54
N GLY A 212 -54.34 21.50 -1.46
CA GLY A 212 -54.90 20.19 -1.08
C GLY A 212 -56.27 20.23 -0.40
N GLY A 213 -56.82 21.43 -0.13
CA GLY A 213 -58.14 21.62 0.48
C GLY A 213 -59.34 21.37 -0.44
N GLY A 214 -59.14 21.02 -1.72
CA GLY A 214 -60.22 20.95 -2.70
C GLY A 214 -60.08 19.90 -3.80
N ASN A 215 -60.15 18.61 -3.46
CA ASN A 215 -60.88 17.64 -4.31
C ASN A 215 -61.15 16.30 -3.62
N LYS A 216 -62.42 16.03 -3.30
CA LYS A 216 -62.95 14.68 -3.00
C LYS A 216 -63.30 13.94 -4.31
N PRO A 217 -63.38 12.61 -4.30
CA PRO A 217 -63.08 11.73 -5.44
C PRO A 217 -64.25 11.56 -6.41
N MET A 218 -63.95 11.25 -7.67
CA MET A 218 -64.94 10.80 -8.65
C MET A 218 -64.61 9.36 -9.08
N SER A 219 -65.31 8.40 -8.51
CA SER A 219 -65.28 6.98 -8.92
C SER A 219 -65.97 6.82 -10.27
N LYS A 220 -65.23 6.37 -11.30
CA LYS A 220 -65.81 5.97 -12.59
C LYS A 220 -66.25 4.50 -12.54
N ALA A 221 -67.55 4.31 -12.73
CA ALA A 221 -68.22 3.03 -12.92
C ALA A 221 -67.67 2.27 -14.16
N GLY A 222 -67.28 1.01 -13.95
CA GLY A 222 -66.99 0.06 -15.02
C GLY A 222 -68.28 -0.57 -15.54
N LYS A 223 -68.50 -0.49 -16.85
CA LYS A 223 -69.54 -1.21 -17.58
C LYS A 223 -68.84 -1.97 -18.71
N LYS A 224 -68.74 -3.29 -18.60
CA LYS A 224 -68.44 -4.18 -19.74
C LYS A 224 -69.50 -5.27 -19.82
N LYS A 225 -70.11 -5.31 -21.00
CA LYS A 225 -70.76 -6.48 -21.59
C LYS A 225 -69.74 -7.60 -21.78
#